data_AF-A0A8H6MHB6-F1
#
_entry.id   AF-A0A8H6MHB6-F1
#
_cell.length_a   1.000
_cell.length_b   1.000
_cell.length_c   1.000
_cell.angle_alpha   90.00
_cell.angle_beta   90.00
_cell.angle_gamma   90.00
#
_symmetry.space_group_name_H-M   'P 1'
#
loop_
_entity.id
_entity.type
_entity.pdbx_description
1 polymer ?
#
loop_
_entity_poly.entity_id
_entity_poly.type
_entity_poly.pdbx_seq_one_letter_code
_entity_poly.pdbx_strand_id
1 'polypeptide(L)'
;MWMATLLAIYAKKQEQYKSNVPSAIGSGTAENSAKTRIGRYIYLNVAPTRTYHLLVKAMTDNVVPTHEQTLEDWGFNRCASEDDRCYLLGVYIGLWKILEIPMREVDGWRRKGTLFKEIKKIHDEQSVGERGQYMPWLMQNPQVIPVPQRG
;
A
#
# COMPACT_ATOMS: atom_id res chain seq x y z
N MET A 1 -16.98 14.14 -6.31
CA MET A 1 -18.10 13.24 -5.96
C MET A 1 -17.72 11.76 -5.81
N TRP A 2 -16.56 11.28 -6.29
CA TRP A 2 -16.16 9.86 -6.19
C TRP A 2 -15.48 9.44 -4.86
N MET A 3 -15.04 10.40 -4.05
CA MET A 3 -14.39 10.19 -2.75
C MET A 3 -15.34 9.68 -1.66
N ALA A 4 -16.60 10.16 -1.67
CA ALA A 4 -17.58 9.78 -0.66
C ALA A 4 -17.94 8.29 -0.73
N THR A 5 -18.01 7.73 -1.95
CA THR A 5 -18.37 6.32 -2.16
C THR A 5 -17.29 5.36 -1.65
N LEU A 6 -16.01 5.64 -1.89
CA LEU A 6 -14.90 4.80 -1.40
C LEU A 6 -14.73 4.90 0.12
N LEU A 7 -14.89 6.09 0.69
CA LEU A 7 -14.88 6.26 2.15
C LEU A 7 -16.06 5.54 2.81
N ALA A 8 -17.26 5.58 2.20
CA ALA A 8 -18.43 4.87 2.71
C ALA A 8 -18.28 3.34 2.64
N ILE A 9 -17.73 2.81 1.54
CA ILE A 9 -17.42 1.37 1.40
C ILE A 9 -16.38 0.94 2.45
N TYR A 10 -15.34 1.75 2.65
CA TYR A 10 -14.30 1.47 3.65
C TYR A 10 -14.84 1.53 5.09
N ALA A 11 -15.64 2.54 5.43
CA ALA A 11 -16.26 2.68 6.74
C ALA A 11 -17.20 1.49 7.06
N LYS A 12 -18.01 1.07 6.09
CA LYS A 12 -18.92 -0.08 6.25
C LYS A 12 -18.17 -1.39 6.49
N LYS A 13 -17.01 -1.58 5.84
CA LYS A 13 -16.16 -2.77 6.03
C LYS A 13 -15.45 -2.78 7.40
N GLN A 14 -15.09 -1.61 7.94
CA GLN A 14 -14.54 -1.46 9.29
C GLN A 14 -15.55 -1.82 10.39
N GLU A 15 -16.83 -1.49 10.21
CA GLU A 15 -17.89 -1.86 11.14
C GLU A 15 -18.13 -3.38 11.17
N GLN A 16 -18.13 -4.01 9.98
CA GLN A 16 -18.29 -5.45 9.85
C GLN A 16 -17.10 -6.26 10.42
N TYR A 17 -15.88 -5.69 10.42
CA TYR A 17 -14.72 -6.30 11.05
C TYR A 17 -14.81 -6.28 12.59
N LYS A 18 -15.33 -5.20 13.17
CA LYS A 18 -15.50 -5.06 14.62
C LYS A 18 -16.53 -6.03 15.20
N SER A 19 -17.54 -6.43 14.42
CA SER A 19 -18.59 -7.36 14.87
C SER A 19 -18.16 -8.84 14.85
N ASN A 20 -17.04 -9.19 14.20
CA ASN A 20 -16.64 -10.59 13.95
C ASN A 20 -15.45 -11.10 14.78
N VAL A 21 -15.05 -10.40 15.85
CA VAL A 21 -13.92 -10.84 16.69
C VAL A 21 -14.41 -11.75 17.83
N PRO A 22 -13.96 -13.03 17.93
CA PRO A 22 -14.30 -13.89 19.06
C PRO A 22 -13.49 -13.51 20.31
N SER A 23 -14.20 -13.34 21.42
CA SER A 23 -13.66 -13.10 22.76
C SER A 23 -13.07 -14.39 23.34
N ALA A 24 -11.75 -14.47 23.51
CA ALA A 24 -11.12 -15.53 24.30
C ALA A 24 -9.77 -15.10 24.87
N ILE A 25 -9.73 -14.75 26.16
CA ILE A 25 -8.52 -14.89 26.99
C ILE A 25 -8.95 -15.50 28.34
N GLY A 26 -8.70 -16.79 28.49
CA GLY A 26 -8.68 -17.51 29.76
C GLY A 26 -7.26 -17.55 30.36
N SER A 27 -7.21 -17.53 31.69
CA SER A 27 -6.09 -17.38 32.62
C SER A 27 -5.22 -18.64 32.85
N GLY A 28 -3.95 -18.44 33.26
CA GLY A 28 -3.10 -19.44 33.95
C GLY A 28 -1.59 -19.19 33.77
N THR A 29 -0.95 -18.36 34.62
CA THR A 29 0.06 -18.71 35.67
C THR A 29 1.35 -19.38 35.16
N ALA A 30 2.45 -18.61 35.01
CA ALA A 30 3.63 -18.51 35.89
C ALA A 30 4.54 -19.78 35.78
N GLU A 31 5.73 -19.77 35.17
CA GLU A 31 6.98 -19.17 35.68
C GLU A 31 8.08 -19.20 34.58
N ASN A 32 8.64 -18.03 34.22
CA ASN A 32 10.08 -17.75 34.24
C ASN A 32 10.36 -16.33 33.71
N SER A 33 10.88 -15.52 34.64
CA SER A 33 11.11 -14.07 34.61
C SER A 33 12.10 -13.70 33.49
N ALA A 34 11.74 -12.90 32.49
CA ALA A 34 11.81 -11.43 32.54
C ALA A 34 10.76 -10.75 31.64
N LYS A 35 9.47 -10.97 31.93
CA LYS A 35 8.35 -10.22 31.31
C LYS A 35 7.68 -9.34 32.35
N THR A 36 8.25 -8.17 32.63
CA THR A 36 7.54 -7.15 33.39
C THR A 36 6.62 -6.38 32.43
N ARG A 37 5.32 -6.58 32.62
CA ARG A 37 4.21 -5.88 31.96
C ARG A 37 4.30 -4.38 32.21
N ILE A 38 4.82 -3.64 31.25
CA ILE A 38 4.55 -2.22 31.05
C ILE A 38 4.60 -1.94 29.54
N GLY A 39 3.50 -1.40 29.01
CA GLY A 39 3.41 -0.74 27.70
C GLY A 39 4.07 -1.46 26.51
N ARG A 40 3.30 -2.33 25.86
CA ARG A 40 3.65 -3.09 24.65
C ARG A 40 4.09 -2.19 23.48
N TYR A 41 5.34 -1.70 23.43
CA TYR A 41 6.13 -1.43 22.22
C TYR A 41 7.62 -1.27 22.60
N ILE A 42 8.26 -2.40 22.87
CA ILE A 42 9.72 -2.53 22.94
C ILE A 42 10.30 -2.35 21.52
N TYR A 43 10.92 -1.21 21.26
CA TYR A 43 11.72 -0.90 20.07
C TYR A 43 13.00 -1.76 20.00
N LEU A 44 12.90 -3.06 19.74
CA LEU A 44 14.08 -3.96 19.81
C LEU A 44 14.25 -4.93 18.64
N ASN A 45 13.81 -4.56 17.43
CA ASN A 45 14.35 -5.06 16.15
C ASN A 45 13.61 -4.37 14.99
N VAL A 46 13.91 -3.09 14.76
CA VAL A 46 13.36 -2.39 13.59
C VAL A 46 14.12 -2.91 12.37
N ALA A 47 13.56 -3.92 11.71
CA ALA A 47 14.03 -4.33 10.38
C ALA A 47 14.18 -3.08 9.49
N PRO A 48 15.18 -3.01 8.59
CA PRO A 48 15.41 -1.81 7.79
C PRO A 48 14.12 -1.32 7.14
N THR A 49 13.77 -0.05 7.37
CA THR A 49 12.58 0.57 6.78
C THR A 49 12.75 0.63 5.27
N ARG A 50 12.17 -0.36 4.57
CA ARG A 50 12.11 -0.38 3.11
C ARG A 50 11.21 0.74 2.58
N THR A 51 11.46 1.20 1.35
CA THR A 51 10.71 2.29 0.70
C THR A 51 9.21 2.01 0.60
N TYR A 52 8.79 0.75 0.48
CA TYR A 52 7.36 0.41 0.50
C TYR A 52 6.69 0.72 1.85
N HIS A 53 7.40 0.68 2.99
CA HIS A 53 6.82 1.06 4.28
C HIS A 53 6.54 2.57 4.32
N LEU A 54 7.44 3.37 3.75
CA LEU A 54 7.28 4.82 3.62
C LEU A 54 6.14 5.16 2.65
N LEU A 55 6.00 4.41 1.55
CA LEU A 55 4.88 4.53 0.64
C LEU A 55 3.55 4.18 1.33
N VAL A 56 3.49 3.09 2.10
CA VAL A 56 2.30 2.74 2.89
C VAL A 56 1.89 3.86 3.85
N LYS A 57 2.86 4.50 4.51
CA LYS A 57 2.58 5.66 5.35
C LYS A 57 1.97 6.79 4.53
N ALA A 58 2.58 7.17 3.41
CA ALA A 58 2.08 8.21 2.51
C ALA A 58 0.66 7.92 1.98
N MET A 59 0.37 6.66 1.61
CA MET A 59 -0.97 6.19 1.21
C MET A 59 -1.99 6.19 2.36
N THR A 60 -1.54 6.01 3.59
CA THR A 60 -2.39 6.08 4.79
C THR A 60 -2.78 7.52 5.06
N ASP A 61 -1.80 8.42 5.01
CA ASP A 61 -1.94 9.85 5.23
C ASP A 61 -2.57 10.57 4.01
N ASN A 62 -2.70 9.87 2.88
CA ASN A 62 -3.19 10.37 1.61
C ASN A 62 -2.41 11.61 1.11
N VAL A 63 -1.08 11.52 1.19
CA VAL A 63 -0.14 12.56 0.73
C VAL A 63 0.89 11.95 -0.23
N VAL A 64 1.41 12.76 -1.14
CA VAL A 64 2.55 12.37 -1.98
C VAL A 64 3.77 12.13 -1.09
N PRO A 65 4.53 11.02 -1.24
CA PRO A 65 5.70 10.77 -0.44
C PRO A 65 6.78 11.83 -0.68
N THR A 66 7.56 12.16 0.35
CA THR A 66 8.65 13.16 0.25
C THR A 66 10.04 12.55 0.33
N HIS A 67 10.15 11.28 0.74
CA HIS A 67 11.42 10.58 0.87
C HIS A 67 12.02 10.27 -0.51
N GLU A 68 13.23 10.74 -0.77
CA GLU A 68 13.89 10.70 -2.09
C GLU A 68 13.98 9.29 -2.68
N GLN A 69 14.45 8.30 -1.92
CA GLN A 69 14.51 6.92 -2.44
C GLN A 69 13.12 6.35 -2.72
N THR A 70 12.09 6.78 -1.97
CA THR A 70 10.71 6.33 -2.21
C THR A 70 10.17 6.96 -3.48
N LEU A 71 10.48 8.24 -3.72
CA LEU A 71 10.12 8.92 -4.95
C LEU A 71 10.75 8.25 -6.18
N GLU A 72 12.02 7.85 -6.10
CA GLU A 72 12.71 7.17 -7.20
C GLU A 72 12.23 5.73 -7.38
N ASP A 73 12.22 4.93 -6.32
CA ASP A 73 11.85 3.51 -6.37
C ASP A 73 10.45 3.29 -6.93
N TRP A 74 9.53 4.22 -6.65
CA TRP A 74 8.12 4.10 -6.97
C TRP A 74 7.67 5.04 -8.09
N GLY A 75 8.61 5.72 -8.77
CA GLY A 75 8.32 6.42 -10.03
C GLY A 75 7.76 7.83 -9.90
N PHE A 76 7.60 8.36 -8.70
CA PHE A 76 7.08 9.72 -8.48
C PHE A 76 8.00 10.82 -9.04
N ASN A 77 9.32 10.58 -9.10
CA ASN A 77 10.27 11.48 -9.76
C ASN A 77 10.12 11.54 -11.29
N ARG A 78 9.42 10.55 -11.88
CA ARG A 78 9.21 10.44 -13.33
C ARG A 78 7.89 11.03 -13.78
N CYS A 79 7.04 11.45 -12.83
CA CYS A 79 5.81 12.18 -13.09
C CYS A 79 6.13 13.61 -13.58
N ALA A 80 5.39 14.09 -14.58
CA ALA A 80 5.61 15.41 -15.16
C ALA A 80 4.98 16.54 -14.32
N SER A 81 4.01 16.22 -13.48
CA SER A 81 3.26 17.18 -12.67
C SER A 81 2.91 16.62 -11.28
N GLU A 82 2.49 17.49 -10.37
CA GLU A 82 1.95 17.08 -9.05
C GLU A 82 0.64 16.29 -9.19
N ASP A 83 -0.18 16.61 -10.21
CA ASP A 83 -1.39 15.86 -10.49
C ASP A 83 -1.05 14.41 -10.89
N ASP A 84 -0.04 14.22 -11.74
CA ASP A 84 0.47 12.89 -12.10
C ASP A 84 0.97 12.10 -10.89
N ARG A 85 1.62 12.78 -9.92
CA ARG A 85 2.04 12.16 -8.65
C ARG A 85 0.82 11.72 -7.84
N CYS A 86 -0.26 12.51 -7.82
CA CYS A 86 -1.52 12.15 -7.19
C CYS A 86 -2.19 10.96 -7.91
N TYR A 87 -2.17 10.92 -9.24
CA TYR A 87 -2.69 9.77 -9.99
C TYR A 87 -1.91 8.49 -9.67
N LEU A 88 -0.58 8.57 -9.62
CA LEU A 88 0.29 7.45 -9.27
C LEU A 88 0.06 6.97 -7.84
N LEU A 89 -0.12 7.89 -6.88
CA LEU A 89 -0.52 7.57 -5.51
C LEU A 89 -1.86 6.83 -5.49
N GLY A 90 -2.83 7.28 -6.28
CA GLY A 90 -4.13 6.64 -6.45
C GLY A 90 -4.04 5.21 -6.96
N VAL A 91 -3.10 4.90 -7.87
CA VAL A 91 -2.83 3.53 -8.32
C VAL A 91 -2.37 2.67 -7.15
N TYR A 92 -1.37 3.11 -6.38
CA TYR A 92 -0.85 2.33 -5.26
C TYR A 92 -1.88 2.16 -4.14
N ILE A 93 -2.70 3.18 -3.87
CA ILE A 93 -3.84 3.07 -2.94
C ILE A 93 -4.85 2.04 -3.45
N GLY A 94 -5.15 2.03 -4.75
CA GLY A 94 -6.04 1.05 -5.36
C GLY A 94 -5.55 -0.39 -5.16
N LEU A 95 -4.27 -0.64 -5.44
CA LEU A 95 -3.64 -1.94 -5.21
C LEU A 95 -3.71 -2.37 -3.74
N TRP A 96 -3.38 -1.45 -2.82
CA TRP A 96 -3.28 -1.79 -1.41
C TRP A 96 -4.63 -1.89 -0.68
N LYS A 97 -5.53 -0.91 -0.87
CA LYS A 97 -6.79 -0.82 -0.10
C LYS A 97 -8.00 -1.46 -0.78
N ILE A 98 -8.06 -1.44 -2.11
CA ILE A 98 -9.23 -1.93 -2.86
C ILE A 98 -9.01 -3.38 -3.27
N LEU A 99 -7.83 -3.68 -3.80
CA LEU A 99 -7.46 -5.03 -4.24
C LEU A 99 -6.78 -5.86 -3.16
N GLU A 100 -6.55 -5.26 -1.99
CA GLU A 100 -5.99 -5.92 -0.80
C GLU A 100 -4.64 -6.61 -1.06
N ILE A 101 -3.87 -6.11 -2.04
CA ILE A 101 -2.56 -6.65 -2.40
C ILE A 101 -1.52 -6.12 -1.42
N PRO A 102 -0.78 -7.00 -0.71
CA PRO A 102 0.24 -6.54 0.24
C PRO A 102 1.34 -5.74 -0.46
N MET A 103 1.70 -4.56 0.05
CA MET A 103 2.77 -3.75 -0.57
C MET A 103 4.15 -4.42 -0.58
N ARG A 104 4.35 -5.43 0.27
CA ARG A 104 5.53 -6.32 0.21
C ARG A 104 5.57 -7.11 -1.11
N GLU A 105 4.42 -7.57 -1.60
CA GLU A 105 4.28 -8.27 -2.86
C GLU A 105 4.52 -7.33 -4.04
N VAL A 106 3.92 -6.14 -4.00
CA VAL A 106 4.13 -5.08 -5.00
C VAL A 106 5.61 -4.67 -5.08
N ASP A 107 6.29 -4.55 -3.95
CA ASP A 107 7.75 -4.32 -3.90
C ASP A 107 8.54 -5.51 -4.48
N GLY A 108 8.01 -6.73 -4.37
CA GLY A 108 8.53 -7.90 -5.06
C GLY A 108 8.47 -7.76 -6.58
N TRP A 109 7.35 -7.29 -7.13
CA TRP A 109 7.23 -7.03 -8.58
C TRP A 109 8.17 -5.92 -9.04
N ARG A 110 8.27 -4.83 -8.26
CA ARG A 110 9.20 -3.72 -8.52
C ARG A 110 10.64 -4.22 -8.63
N ARG A 111 11.11 -4.97 -7.62
CA ARG A 111 12.48 -5.52 -7.60
C ARG A 111 12.75 -6.51 -8.74
N LYS A 112 11.74 -7.23 -9.20
CA LYS A 112 11.83 -8.14 -10.35
C LYS A 112 11.72 -7.44 -11.71
N GLY A 113 11.37 -6.16 -11.74
CA GLY A 113 11.09 -5.43 -12.98
C GLY A 113 9.80 -5.82 -13.67
N THR A 114 8.88 -6.41 -12.93
CA THR A 114 7.57 -6.86 -13.45
C THR A 114 6.42 -5.97 -13.00
N LEU A 115 6.68 -4.87 -12.27
CA LEU A 115 5.64 -4.02 -11.67
C LEU A 115 4.57 -3.57 -12.67
N PHE A 116 4.97 -2.96 -13.79
CA PHE A 116 4.00 -2.52 -14.81
C PHE A 116 3.22 -3.70 -15.42
N LYS A 117 3.90 -4.83 -15.66
CA LYS A 117 3.29 -6.04 -16.22
C LYS A 117 2.19 -6.59 -15.29
N GLU A 118 2.45 -6.69 -13.99
CA GLU A 118 1.48 -7.20 -13.02
C GLU A 118 0.30 -6.22 -12.84
N ILE A 119 0.57 -4.91 -12.79
CA ILE A 119 -0.51 -3.91 -12.72
C ILE A 119 -1.38 -3.95 -13.98
N LYS A 120 -0.77 -4.07 -15.16
CA LYS A 120 -1.50 -4.21 -16.42
C LYS A 120 -2.37 -5.47 -16.44
N LYS A 121 -1.84 -6.60 -15.97
CA LYS A 121 -2.61 -7.84 -15.86
C LYS A 121 -3.86 -7.64 -14.99
N ILE A 122 -3.71 -7.03 -13.82
CA ILE A 122 -4.84 -6.70 -12.93
C ILE A 122 -5.86 -5.81 -13.64
N HIS A 123 -5.40 -4.75 -14.31
CA HIS A 123 -6.27 -3.86 -15.06
C HIS A 123 -7.07 -4.58 -16.16
N ASP A 124 -6.43 -5.50 -16.89
CA ASP A 124 -7.05 -6.25 -17.97
C ASP A 124 -8.09 -7.26 -17.46
N GLU A 125 -7.88 -7.81 -16.26
CA GLU A 125 -8.81 -8.74 -15.58
C GLU A 125 -10.02 -8.03 -14.94
N GLN A 126 -9.92 -6.76 -14.58
CA GLN A 126 -11.03 -5.98 -14.02
C GLN A 126 -12.10 -5.66 -15.07
N SER A 127 -13.37 -5.66 -14.66
CA SER A 127 -14.46 -5.17 -15.53
C SER A 127 -14.38 -3.65 -15.70
N VAL A 128 -14.89 -3.11 -16.81
CA VAL A 128 -14.74 -1.68 -17.17
C VAL A 128 -15.26 -0.74 -16.06
N GLY A 129 -16.30 -1.14 -15.31
CA GLY A 129 -16.86 -0.34 -14.21
C GLY A 129 -15.99 -0.27 -12.95
N GLU A 130 -15.02 -1.17 -12.80
CA GLU A 130 -14.20 -1.31 -11.59
C GLU A 130 -12.81 -0.66 -11.73
N ARG A 131 -12.41 -0.27 -12.95
CA ARG A 131 -11.04 0.17 -13.29
C ARG A 131 -10.64 1.52 -12.69
N GLY A 132 -11.60 2.31 -12.21
CA GLY A 132 -11.37 3.68 -11.72
C GLY A 132 -10.66 4.56 -12.75
N GLN A 133 -10.20 5.75 -12.35
CA GLN A 133 -9.47 6.67 -13.26
C GLN A 133 -7.94 6.49 -13.20
N TYR A 134 -7.42 5.88 -12.14
CA TYR A 134 -5.98 5.84 -11.86
C TYR A 134 -5.24 4.79 -12.70
N MET A 135 -5.79 3.57 -12.83
CA MET A 135 -5.16 2.53 -13.64
C MET A 135 -5.16 2.86 -15.14
N PRO A 136 -6.25 3.40 -15.74
CA PRO A 136 -6.22 3.89 -17.11
C PRO A 136 -5.17 4.98 -17.35
N TRP A 137 -5.02 5.93 -16.41
CA TRP A 137 -3.95 6.94 -16.49
C TRP A 137 -2.55 6.29 -16.55
N LEU A 138 -2.31 5.24 -15.75
CA LEU A 138 -1.03 4.54 -15.76
C LEU A 138 -0.78 3.80 -17.07
N MET A 139 -1.82 3.25 -17.72
CA MET A 139 -1.68 2.62 -19.04
C MET A 139 -1.26 3.62 -20.12
N GLN A 140 -1.64 4.89 -19.97
CA GLN A 140 -1.23 5.99 -20.87
C GLN A 140 0.16 6.55 -20.53
N ASN A 141 0.64 6.33 -19.30
CA ASN A 141 1.90 6.86 -18.78
C ASN A 141 2.84 5.76 -18.28
N PRO A 142 3.15 4.70 -19.06
CA PRO A 142 3.97 3.57 -18.61
C PRO A 142 5.39 3.98 -18.19
N GLN A 143 5.91 5.09 -18.72
CA GLN A 143 7.25 5.61 -18.46
C GLN A 143 7.48 6.00 -16.99
N VAL A 144 6.41 6.22 -16.21
CA VAL A 144 6.54 6.58 -14.80
C VAL A 144 6.99 5.39 -13.96
N ILE A 145 6.74 4.15 -14.38
CA ILE A 145 7.16 2.97 -13.63
C ILE A 145 8.66 2.75 -13.82
N PRO A 146 9.47 2.76 -12.74
CA PRO A 146 10.89 2.52 -12.83
C PRO A 146 11.18 1.11 -13.33
N VAL A 147 12.04 1.01 -14.35
CA VAL A 147 12.61 -0.26 -14.79
C VAL A 147 13.87 -0.50 -13.96
N PRO A 148 14.03 -1.66 -13.29
CA PRO A 148 15.27 -1.94 -12.57
C PRO A 148 16.42 -1.99 -13.57
N GLN A 149 17.43 -1.16 -13.34
CA GLN A 149 18.64 -1.19 -14.15
C GLN A 149 19.34 -2.53 -13.91
N ARG A 150 19.60 -3.29 -14.98
CA ARG A 150 20.45 -4.48 -14.90
C ARG A 150 21.85 -3.99 -14.53
N GLY A 151 22.27 -4.27 -13.30
CA GLY A 151 23.68 -4.19 -12.89
C GLY A 151 24.47 -5.34 -13.49
#